data_AF-A0A951KDR0-F1
#
_entry.id   AF-A0A951KDR0-F1
#
_cell.length_a   1.000
_cell.length_b   1.000
_cell.length_c   1.000
_cell.angle_alpha   90.00
_cell.angle_beta   90.00
_cell.angle_gamma   90.00
#
_symmetry.space_group_name_H-M   'P 1'
#
loop_
_entity.id
_entity.type
_entity.pdbx_description
1 polymer ?
#
loop_
_entity_poly.entity_id
_entity_poly.type
_entity_poly.pdbx_seq_one_letter_code
_entity_poly.pdbx_strand_id
1 'polypeptide(L)'
;MRIFPLLLCGALALPASAQQTASNGYELLVKAGKSYIEGEEGFPVTKNLAPQENLRRQRASVARNAKSLELIRQALQAGIQPPLLTDIEVVFSNNSKWRALTRLLAQEAAVRVASGKPAEAINSHLDAMEMGASLARNGVIVNALFGLALEYIGRSNMQIAAEKLDAAQCRAAAARLAQMEKLRPPLGEILRAEAAFMRREAVKAFAARRDPAKRAKEEEFQKASKADKRIMLAMTPARFNADLARLIEADVKRNRLSYQAAQKVRLPSTRNPDLDGLAEILQGQGLRFNLERSAAHDRLWRGALELRAQKLESGVYPRKFAAPLDPFSNSQPLIYKSDGDEYLLYSIGPDGKDDGGAEIQTVLTDDETGVQTISNRVLIESIGDIVAPVL
;
A
#
# COMPACT_ATOMS: atom_id res chain seq x y z
N MET A 1 35.09 12.24 57.46
CA MET A 1 34.07 13.20 56.99
C MET A 1 34.32 13.48 55.52
N ARG A 2 33.60 12.81 54.63
CA ARG A 2 33.87 12.83 53.19
C ARG A 2 32.70 13.42 52.40
N ILE A 3 33.10 14.35 51.56
CA ILE A 3 32.37 15.19 50.61
C ILE A 3 31.71 14.33 49.52
N PHE A 4 30.46 14.63 49.19
CA PHE A 4 29.74 14.13 48.00
C PHE A 4 29.47 15.32 47.07
N PRO A 5 29.80 15.27 45.77
CA PRO A 5 29.44 16.32 44.84
C PRO A 5 28.04 16.08 44.25
N LEU A 6 27.23 17.14 44.26
CA LEU A 6 26.02 17.29 43.44
C LEU A 6 26.42 17.27 41.96
N LEU A 7 25.84 16.35 41.19
CA LEU A 7 25.86 16.35 39.74
C LEU A 7 24.61 17.08 39.23
N LEU A 8 24.82 18.31 38.76
CA LEU A 8 23.84 19.12 38.04
C LEU A 8 23.69 18.53 36.63
N CYS A 9 22.58 17.83 36.36
CA CYS A 9 22.17 17.50 34.99
C CYS A 9 21.57 18.75 34.34
N GLY A 10 22.40 19.46 33.57
CA GLY A 10 21.93 20.50 32.66
C GLY A 10 21.12 19.87 31.53
N ALA A 11 19.83 20.20 31.46
CA ALA A 11 19.00 19.92 30.30
C ALA A 11 19.48 20.78 29.13
N LEU A 12 20.35 20.22 28.29
CA LEU A 12 20.63 20.77 26.96
C LEU A 12 19.34 20.63 26.15
N ALA A 13 18.61 21.74 26.00
CA ALA A 13 17.59 21.87 24.98
C ALA A 13 18.23 21.54 23.63
N LEU A 14 17.82 20.44 23.01
CA LEU A 14 18.16 20.15 21.63
C LEU A 14 17.76 21.37 20.79
N PRO A 15 18.63 21.91 19.92
CA PRO A 15 18.26 23.01 19.05
C PRO A 15 17.03 22.59 18.26
N ALA A 16 15.96 23.38 18.36
CA ALA A 16 14.80 23.25 17.50
C ALA A 16 15.31 23.33 16.06
N SER A 17 15.34 22.19 15.37
CA SER A 17 15.87 22.05 14.02
C SER A 17 15.22 23.10 13.12
N ALA A 18 16.04 24.03 12.62
CA ALA A 18 15.69 24.96 11.55
C ALA A 18 15.63 24.21 10.19
N GLN A 19 14.85 23.11 10.13
CA GLN A 19 14.50 22.42 8.88
C GLN A 19 13.17 22.98 8.36
N GLN A 20 13.23 24.21 7.88
CA GLN A 20 12.19 24.79 7.02
C GLN A 20 13.00 25.52 5.94
N THR A 21 13.11 24.99 4.72
CA THR A 21 12.32 25.49 3.57
C THR A 21 12.28 24.53 2.36
N ALA A 22 12.62 23.25 2.51
CA ALA A 22 12.30 22.29 1.44
C ALA A 22 10.78 22.10 1.42
N SER A 23 10.11 22.58 0.36
CA SER A 23 8.67 22.40 0.16
C SER A 23 8.35 20.90 0.26
N ASN A 24 7.64 20.49 1.30
CA ASN A 24 7.20 19.10 1.45
C ASN A 24 6.32 18.72 0.24
N GLY A 25 6.67 17.64 -0.45
CA GLY A 25 5.90 17.15 -1.60
C GLY A 25 4.43 16.89 -1.28
N TYR A 26 4.08 16.61 -0.03
CA TYR A 26 2.68 16.43 0.39
C TYR A 26 1.81 17.67 0.12
N GLU A 27 2.31 18.88 0.35
CA GLU A 27 1.54 20.10 0.10
C GLU A 27 1.30 20.34 -1.39
N LEU A 28 2.30 20.04 -2.21
CA LEU A 28 2.18 20.07 -3.68
C LEU A 28 1.16 19.04 -4.16
N LEU A 29 1.15 17.87 -3.55
CA LEU A 29 0.15 16.86 -3.83
C LEU A 29 -1.25 17.38 -3.46
N VAL A 30 -1.42 18.04 -2.31
CA VAL A 30 -2.74 18.58 -1.89
C VAL A 30 -3.20 19.64 -2.87
N LYS A 31 -2.27 20.48 -3.36
CA LYS A 31 -2.54 21.45 -4.44
C LYS A 31 -2.93 20.75 -5.74
N ALA A 32 -2.29 19.63 -6.10
CA ALA A 32 -2.66 18.83 -7.27
C ALA A 32 -4.11 18.31 -7.14
N GLY A 33 -4.47 17.78 -5.96
CA GLY A 33 -5.82 17.30 -5.70
C GLY A 33 -6.89 18.39 -5.71
N LYS A 34 -6.54 19.62 -5.31
CA LYS A 34 -7.41 20.81 -5.41
C LYS A 34 -7.52 21.35 -6.84
N SER A 35 -6.49 21.15 -7.66
CA SER A 35 -6.45 21.59 -9.06
C SER A 35 -7.10 20.58 -10.00
N TYR A 36 -7.49 19.41 -9.50
CA TYR A 36 -8.20 18.39 -10.27
C TYR A 36 -9.60 18.88 -10.65
N ILE A 37 -9.93 18.77 -11.93
CA ILE A 37 -11.22 19.14 -12.52
C ILE A 37 -11.89 17.85 -12.99
N GLU A 38 -13.02 17.53 -12.37
CA GLU A 38 -13.86 16.38 -12.72
C GLU A 38 -14.47 16.50 -14.13
N GLY A 39 -14.85 15.36 -14.71
CA GLY A 39 -15.71 15.28 -15.89
C GLY A 39 -15.64 13.93 -16.58
N GLU A 40 -15.89 13.87 -17.89
CA GLU A 40 -15.81 12.60 -18.63
C GLU A 40 -14.41 12.00 -18.55
N GLU A 41 -14.31 10.84 -17.90
CA GLU A 41 -13.10 10.04 -17.73
C GLU A 41 -13.23 8.73 -18.52
N GLY A 42 -12.10 8.15 -18.92
CA GLY A 42 -12.06 6.79 -19.46
C GLY A 42 -11.83 5.73 -18.38
N PHE A 43 -11.67 4.48 -18.78
CA PHE A 43 -11.10 3.39 -17.97
C PHE A 43 -9.84 3.88 -17.24
N PRO A 44 -9.67 3.57 -15.95
CA PRO A 44 -10.41 2.57 -15.16
C PRO A 44 -11.77 3.02 -14.57
N VAL A 45 -12.29 4.20 -14.94
CA VAL A 45 -13.50 4.77 -14.30
C VAL A 45 -14.78 4.29 -14.98
N THR A 46 -14.85 4.33 -16.31
CA THR A 46 -16.02 3.89 -17.07
C THR A 46 -15.74 2.53 -17.72
N LYS A 47 -16.55 1.52 -17.36
CA LYS A 47 -16.53 0.19 -17.98
C LYS A 47 -17.33 0.22 -19.29
N ASN A 48 -17.05 -0.73 -20.18
CA ASN A 48 -17.85 -0.99 -21.40
C ASN A 48 -17.83 0.13 -22.47
N LEU A 49 -16.80 0.98 -22.49
CA LEU A 49 -16.60 1.93 -23.59
C LEU A 49 -15.90 1.23 -24.76
N ALA A 50 -16.29 1.59 -25.99
CA ALA A 50 -15.51 1.24 -27.17
C ALA A 50 -14.07 1.78 -27.01
N PRO A 51 -13.02 1.04 -27.43
CA PRO A 51 -11.63 1.45 -27.21
C PRO A 51 -11.29 2.87 -27.69
N GLN A 52 -11.85 3.28 -28.83
CA GLN A 52 -11.63 4.62 -29.40
C GLN A 52 -12.26 5.73 -28.54
N GLU A 53 -13.50 5.52 -28.07
CA GLU A 53 -14.20 6.46 -27.19
C GLU A 53 -13.51 6.54 -25.83
N ASN A 54 -13.04 5.40 -25.31
CA ASN A 54 -12.25 5.35 -24.09
C ASN A 54 -10.99 6.22 -24.20
N LEU A 55 -10.20 6.04 -25.27
CA LEU A 55 -8.99 6.82 -25.50
C LEU A 55 -9.29 8.31 -25.71
N ARG A 56 -10.41 8.66 -26.38
CA ARG A 56 -10.86 10.05 -26.54
C ARG A 56 -11.08 10.71 -25.17
N ARG A 57 -11.80 10.04 -24.25
CA ARG A 57 -12.05 10.54 -22.89
C ARG A 57 -10.77 10.65 -22.07
N GLN A 58 -9.87 9.67 -22.17
CA GLN A 58 -8.56 9.72 -21.52
C GLN A 58 -7.74 10.94 -21.98
N ARG A 59 -7.69 11.21 -23.29
CA ARG A 59 -7.02 12.41 -23.84
C ARG A 59 -7.62 13.71 -23.29
N ALA A 60 -8.95 13.81 -23.26
CA ALA A 60 -9.64 14.98 -22.73
C ALA A 60 -9.37 15.19 -21.23
N SER A 61 -9.41 14.11 -20.45
CA SER A 61 -9.10 14.13 -19.01
C SER A 61 -7.66 14.60 -18.73
N VAL A 62 -6.68 14.03 -19.44
CA VAL A 62 -5.26 14.39 -19.33
C VAL A 62 -5.02 15.85 -19.70
N ALA A 63 -5.58 16.33 -20.82
CA ALA A 63 -5.43 17.70 -21.26
C ALA A 63 -6.01 18.70 -20.24
N ARG A 64 -7.23 18.43 -19.74
CA ARG A 64 -7.90 19.25 -18.73
C ARG A 64 -7.13 19.33 -17.40
N ASN A 65 -6.45 18.24 -17.02
CA ASN A 65 -5.77 18.12 -15.74
C ASN A 65 -4.23 18.16 -15.83
N ALA A 66 -3.68 18.76 -16.89
CA ALA A 66 -2.23 18.87 -17.10
C ALA A 66 -1.50 19.53 -15.91
N LYS A 67 -2.12 20.54 -15.27
CA LYS A 67 -1.54 21.21 -14.10
C LYS A 67 -1.43 20.27 -12.89
N SER A 68 -2.41 19.41 -12.67
CA SER A 68 -2.39 18.43 -11.58
C SER A 68 -1.29 17.40 -11.78
N LEU A 69 -1.09 16.93 -13.03
CA LEU A 69 0.01 16.03 -13.38
C LEU A 69 1.40 16.64 -13.14
N GLU A 70 1.57 17.92 -13.48
CA GLU A 70 2.80 18.67 -13.21
C GLU A 70 3.07 18.74 -11.69
N LEU A 71 2.05 19.10 -10.89
CA LEU A 71 2.17 19.20 -9.44
C LEU A 71 2.47 17.85 -8.76
N ILE A 72 1.93 16.74 -9.28
CA ILE A 72 2.28 15.39 -8.79
C ILE A 72 3.78 15.13 -9.00
N ARG A 73 4.32 15.44 -10.18
CA ARG A 73 5.75 15.23 -10.47
C ARG A 73 6.66 16.08 -9.60
N GLN A 74 6.28 17.35 -9.41
CA GLN A 74 6.97 18.23 -8.47
C GLN A 74 6.91 17.69 -7.03
N ALA A 75 5.76 17.15 -6.61
CA ALA A 75 5.59 16.53 -5.30
C ALA A 75 6.50 15.30 -5.11
N LEU A 76 6.58 14.41 -6.10
CA LEU A 76 7.45 13.24 -6.08
C LEU A 76 8.93 13.64 -6.02
N GLN A 77 9.34 14.60 -6.86
CA GLN A 77 10.71 15.12 -6.87
C GLN A 77 11.10 15.78 -5.53
N ALA A 78 10.17 16.49 -4.89
CA ALA A 78 10.39 17.12 -3.59
C ALA A 78 10.37 16.11 -2.41
N GLY A 79 9.94 14.88 -2.65
CA GLY A 79 9.69 13.87 -1.63
C GLY A 79 8.39 14.14 -0.86
N ILE A 80 7.44 13.21 -0.95
CA ILE A 80 6.15 13.30 -0.27
C ILE A 80 6.30 12.84 1.18
N GLN A 81 6.20 13.74 2.16
CA GLN A 81 6.20 13.41 3.59
C GLN A 81 4.81 13.67 4.17
N PRO A 82 3.93 12.66 4.29
CA PRO A 82 2.62 12.85 4.90
C PRO A 82 2.75 13.41 6.33
N PRO A 83 1.86 14.32 6.75
CA PRO A 83 1.87 14.81 8.12
C PRO A 83 1.58 13.66 9.08
N LEU A 84 2.09 13.78 10.32
CA LEU A 84 1.70 12.86 11.38
C LEU A 84 0.19 12.95 11.57
N LEU A 85 -0.48 11.80 11.51
CA LEU A 85 -1.94 11.75 11.59
C LEU A 85 -2.39 11.97 13.03
N THR A 86 -2.82 13.18 13.34
CA THR A 86 -3.30 13.58 14.67
C THR A 86 -4.81 13.50 14.81
N ASP A 87 -5.56 13.42 13.70
CA ASP A 87 -7.02 13.43 13.68
C ASP A 87 -7.58 12.62 12.50
N ILE A 88 -8.73 12.00 12.70
CA ILE A 88 -9.46 11.21 11.70
C ILE A 88 -9.87 12.04 10.47
N GLU A 89 -10.19 13.32 10.62
CA GLU A 89 -10.55 14.17 9.48
C GLU A 89 -9.38 14.34 8.51
N VAL A 90 -8.18 14.50 9.05
CA VAL A 90 -6.94 14.62 8.26
C VAL A 90 -6.69 13.32 7.48
N VAL A 91 -6.96 12.16 8.10
CA VAL A 91 -6.81 10.83 7.49
C VAL A 91 -7.65 10.67 6.22
N PHE A 92 -8.88 11.19 6.20
CA PHE A 92 -9.83 10.95 5.11
C PHE A 92 -10.00 12.10 4.12
N SER A 93 -9.64 13.34 4.51
CA SER A 93 -9.92 14.57 3.75
C SER A 93 -9.48 14.57 2.27
N ASN A 94 -8.45 13.81 1.91
CA ASN A 94 -7.88 13.80 0.56
C ASN A 94 -8.00 12.45 -0.17
N ASN A 95 -8.59 11.41 0.43
CA ASN A 95 -8.56 10.06 -0.13
C ASN A 95 -9.28 9.93 -1.47
N SER A 96 -10.39 10.64 -1.68
CA SER A 96 -11.08 10.67 -2.98
C SER A 96 -10.21 11.34 -4.05
N LYS A 97 -9.59 12.48 -3.72
CA LYS A 97 -8.71 13.24 -4.62
C LYS A 97 -7.49 12.43 -5.02
N TRP A 98 -6.84 11.76 -4.07
CA TRP A 98 -5.71 10.86 -4.35
C TRP A 98 -6.09 9.74 -5.33
N ARG A 99 -7.25 9.09 -5.16
CA ARG A 99 -7.71 8.08 -6.13
C ARG A 99 -7.94 8.69 -7.51
N ALA A 100 -8.51 9.89 -7.58
CA ALA A 100 -8.69 10.59 -8.85
C ALA A 100 -7.36 10.90 -9.54
N LEU A 101 -6.37 11.42 -8.79
CA LEU A 101 -5.01 11.67 -9.31
C LEU A 101 -4.31 10.39 -9.80
N THR A 102 -4.43 9.27 -9.07
CA THR A 102 -3.85 7.99 -9.51
C THR A 102 -4.51 7.49 -10.80
N ARG A 103 -5.83 7.62 -10.91
CA ARG A 103 -6.54 7.26 -12.14
C ARG A 103 -6.13 8.16 -13.30
N LEU A 104 -5.91 9.45 -13.05
CA LEU A 104 -5.40 10.39 -14.05
C LEU A 104 -4.02 9.97 -14.58
N LEU A 105 -3.10 9.51 -13.72
CA LEU A 105 -1.81 8.95 -14.13
C LEU A 105 -1.98 7.69 -15.00
N ALA A 106 -2.89 6.79 -14.64
CA ALA A 106 -3.19 5.61 -15.48
C ALA A 106 -3.78 5.99 -16.85
N GLN A 107 -4.63 7.02 -16.91
CA GLN A 107 -5.15 7.56 -18.17
C GLN A 107 -4.03 8.21 -19.01
N GLU A 108 -3.13 8.96 -18.39
CA GLU A 108 -1.96 9.54 -19.05
C GLU A 108 -1.05 8.45 -19.64
N ALA A 109 -0.84 7.34 -18.92
CA ALA A 109 -0.08 6.22 -19.42
C ALA A 109 -0.69 5.63 -20.70
N ALA A 110 -2.01 5.40 -20.71
CA ALA A 110 -2.72 4.91 -21.90
C ALA A 110 -2.61 5.87 -23.10
N VAL A 111 -2.74 7.19 -22.86
CA VAL A 111 -2.56 8.21 -23.91
C VAL A 111 -1.13 8.18 -24.46
N ARG A 112 -0.12 8.01 -23.61
CA ARG A 112 1.30 7.94 -24.00
C ARG A 112 1.60 6.69 -24.81
N VAL A 113 1.07 5.52 -24.42
CA VAL A 113 1.15 4.29 -25.23
C VAL A 113 0.55 4.51 -26.62
N ALA A 114 -0.66 5.09 -26.70
CA ALA A 114 -1.34 5.35 -27.97
C ALA A 114 -0.62 6.40 -28.83
N SER A 115 0.28 7.19 -28.24
CA SER A 115 1.06 8.22 -28.92
C SER A 115 2.50 7.76 -29.23
N GLY A 116 2.79 6.46 -29.10
CA GLY A 116 4.12 5.89 -29.39
C GLY A 116 5.20 6.25 -28.37
N LYS A 117 4.82 6.56 -27.12
CA LYS A 117 5.71 6.99 -26.03
C LYS A 117 5.71 6.01 -24.85
N PRO A 118 6.15 4.75 -25.03
CA PRO A 118 6.04 3.71 -24.01
C PRO A 118 6.87 4.01 -22.75
N ALA A 119 8.06 4.59 -22.88
CA ALA A 119 8.89 4.98 -21.72
C ALA A 119 8.20 6.03 -20.84
N GLU A 120 7.60 7.05 -21.45
CA GLU A 120 6.82 8.05 -20.72
C GLU A 120 5.58 7.41 -20.06
N ALA A 121 4.95 6.43 -20.70
CA ALA A 121 3.80 5.73 -20.13
C ALA A 121 4.18 4.92 -18.88
N ILE A 122 5.30 4.19 -18.93
CA ILE A 122 5.86 3.49 -17.77
C ILE A 122 6.14 4.46 -16.63
N ASN A 123 6.68 5.65 -16.93
CA ASN A 123 6.89 6.66 -15.90
C ASN A 123 5.58 7.11 -15.23
N SER A 124 4.45 7.23 -15.95
CA SER A 124 3.15 7.52 -15.32
C SER A 124 2.67 6.40 -14.39
N HIS A 125 2.85 5.14 -14.78
CA HIS A 125 2.55 3.99 -13.92
C HIS A 125 3.40 4.00 -12.64
N LEU A 126 4.70 4.25 -12.79
CA LEU A 126 5.64 4.32 -11.68
C LEU A 126 5.40 5.56 -10.79
N ASP A 127 4.98 6.70 -11.35
CA ASP A 127 4.54 7.88 -10.57
C ASP A 127 3.36 7.53 -9.65
N ALA A 128 2.40 6.75 -10.16
CA ALA A 128 1.23 6.30 -9.39
C ALA A 128 1.61 5.35 -8.25
N MET A 129 2.52 4.41 -8.51
CA MET A 129 3.02 3.48 -7.50
C MET A 129 3.84 4.20 -6.42
N GLU A 130 4.74 5.09 -6.82
CA GLU A 130 5.59 5.85 -5.89
C GLU A 130 4.78 6.78 -5.00
N MET A 131 3.71 7.39 -5.54
CA MET A 131 2.74 8.15 -4.75
C MET A 131 2.06 7.28 -3.70
N GLY A 132 1.63 6.07 -4.06
CA GLY A 132 1.04 5.10 -3.13
C GLY A 132 1.99 4.70 -2.00
N ALA A 133 3.21 4.30 -2.36
CA ALA A 133 4.25 3.93 -1.39
C ALA A 133 4.60 5.09 -0.44
N SER A 134 4.69 6.31 -0.98
CA SER A 134 5.02 7.50 -0.18
C SER A 134 3.91 7.90 0.79
N LEU A 135 2.64 7.80 0.38
CA LEU A 135 1.47 8.13 1.21
C LEU A 135 1.22 7.12 2.35
N ALA A 136 1.78 5.90 2.25
CA ALA A 136 1.73 4.92 3.31
C ALA A 136 2.67 5.25 4.49
N ARG A 137 3.72 6.05 4.25
CA ARG A 137 4.71 6.41 5.29
C ARG A 137 4.10 7.27 6.39
N ASN A 138 4.56 7.04 7.62
CA ASN A 138 4.06 7.70 8.84
C ASN A 138 2.53 7.57 9.03
N GLY A 139 1.90 6.66 8.27
CA GLY A 139 0.47 6.45 8.24
C GLY A 139 0.02 5.37 9.20
N VAL A 140 -1.29 5.30 9.41
CA VAL A 140 -1.94 4.22 10.14
C VAL A 140 -2.42 3.14 9.15
N ILE A 141 -3.09 2.07 9.59
CA ILE A 141 -3.49 0.93 8.74
C ILE A 141 -4.24 1.39 7.49
N VAL A 142 -5.17 2.34 7.64
CA VAL A 142 -5.96 2.84 6.51
C VAL A 142 -5.11 3.52 5.44
N ASN A 143 -4.03 4.21 5.81
CA ASN A 143 -3.10 4.82 4.85
C ASN A 143 -2.30 3.76 4.11
N ALA A 144 -1.88 2.70 4.79
CA ALA A 144 -1.20 1.57 4.15
C ALA A 144 -2.11 0.89 3.12
N LEU A 145 -3.35 0.55 3.50
CA LEU A 145 -4.34 -0.03 2.58
C LEU A 145 -4.65 0.90 1.39
N PHE A 146 -4.72 2.20 1.68
CA PHE A 146 -4.92 3.21 0.65
C PHE A 146 -3.75 3.26 -0.34
N GLY A 147 -2.50 3.33 0.15
CA GLY A 147 -1.29 3.29 -0.68
C GLY A 147 -1.24 2.05 -1.57
N LEU A 148 -1.55 0.87 -1.02
CA LEU A 148 -1.64 -0.38 -1.77
C LEU A 148 -2.67 -0.35 -2.91
N ALA A 149 -3.81 0.30 -2.69
CA ALA A 149 -4.81 0.49 -3.74
C ALA A 149 -4.30 1.38 -4.88
N LEU A 150 -3.50 2.42 -4.57
CA LEU A 150 -2.91 3.28 -5.60
C LEU A 150 -1.83 2.54 -6.40
N GLU A 151 -1.00 1.75 -5.73
CA GLU A 151 -0.01 0.89 -6.39
C GLU A 151 -0.68 -0.14 -7.31
N TYR A 152 -1.81 -0.72 -6.89
CA TYR A 152 -2.60 -1.62 -7.74
C TYR A 152 -3.09 -0.92 -9.03
N ILE A 153 -3.62 0.30 -8.92
CA ILE A 153 -4.00 1.10 -10.10
C ILE A 153 -2.76 1.40 -10.96
N GLY A 154 -1.65 1.77 -10.33
CA GLY A 154 -0.39 2.06 -11.01
C GLY A 154 0.13 0.88 -11.83
N ARG A 155 -0.02 -0.36 -11.36
CA ARG A 155 0.39 -1.58 -12.10
C ARG A 155 -0.56 -1.97 -13.23
N SER A 156 -1.79 -1.48 -13.22
CA SER A 156 -2.79 -1.88 -14.23
C SER A 156 -2.32 -1.50 -15.64
N ASN A 157 -2.39 -2.44 -16.59
CA ASN A 157 -1.99 -2.27 -17.99
C ASN A 157 -0.52 -1.87 -18.23
N MET A 158 0.35 -1.94 -17.22
CA MET A 158 1.76 -1.56 -17.35
C MET A 158 2.50 -2.41 -18.40
N GLN A 159 2.07 -3.66 -18.61
CA GLN A 159 2.61 -4.59 -19.60
C GLN A 159 2.65 -4.03 -21.02
N ILE A 160 1.57 -3.37 -21.45
CA ILE A 160 1.42 -2.84 -22.82
C ILE A 160 2.55 -1.84 -23.15
N ALA A 161 2.99 -1.08 -22.15
CA ALA A 161 4.09 -0.14 -22.29
C ALA A 161 5.45 -0.84 -22.10
N ALA A 162 5.55 -1.78 -21.17
CA ALA A 162 6.78 -2.51 -20.84
C ALA A 162 7.32 -3.34 -22.02
N GLU A 163 6.44 -3.99 -22.79
CA GLU A 163 6.76 -4.77 -24.00
C GLU A 163 7.42 -3.94 -25.12
N LYS A 164 7.38 -2.61 -25.02
CA LYS A 164 7.92 -1.67 -26.01
C LYS A 164 9.15 -0.90 -25.53
N LEU A 165 9.62 -1.19 -24.31
CA LEU A 165 10.83 -0.57 -23.78
C LEU A 165 12.09 -1.16 -24.41
N ASP A 166 13.10 -0.31 -24.55
CA ASP A 166 14.48 -0.76 -24.80
C ASP A 166 15.16 -1.24 -23.50
N ALA A 167 16.38 -1.74 -23.61
CA ALA A 167 17.13 -2.27 -22.46
C ALA A 167 17.39 -1.21 -21.38
N ALA A 168 17.81 0.00 -21.77
CA ALA A 168 18.13 1.07 -20.83
C ALA A 168 16.88 1.53 -20.06
N GLN A 169 15.74 1.65 -20.75
CA GLN A 169 14.45 1.99 -20.17
C GLN A 169 13.96 0.90 -19.20
N CYS A 170 14.11 -0.38 -19.56
CA CYS A 170 13.83 -1.50 -18.67
C CYS A 170 14.66 -1.43 -17.37
N ARG A 171 15.98 -1.20 -17.48
CA ARG A 171 16.87 -1.03 -16.32
C ARG A 171 16.45 0.14 -15.44
N ALA A 172 16.13 1.28 -16.04
CA ALA A 172 15.69 2.47 -15.31
C ALA A 172 14.36 2.21 -14.55
N ALA A 173 13.40 1.57 -15.20
CA ALA A 173 12.12 1.20 -14.57
C ALA A 173 12.31 0.20 -13.42
N ALA A 174 13.12 -0.85 -13.62
CA ALA A 174 13.46 -1.82 -12.58
C ALA A 174 14.16 -1.16 -11.38
N ALA A 175 15.11 -0.26 -11.63
CA ALA A 175 15.79 0.49 -10.58
C ALA A 175 14.81 1.36 -9.78
N ARG A 176 13.84 2.01 -10.44
CA ARG A 176 12.81 2.81 -9.77
C ARG A 176 11.90 1.97 -8.88
N LEU A 177 11.46 0.79 -9.34
CA LEU A 177 10.71 -0.17 -8.50
C LEU A 177 11.50 -0.58 -7.25
N ALA A 178 12.80 -0.85 -7.40
CA ALA A 178 13.68 -1.18 -6.27
C ALA A 178 13.82 -0.02 -5.26
N GLN A 179 13.74 1.24 -5.70
CA GLN A 179 13.72 2.38 -4.78
C GLN A 179 12.38 2.54 -4.07
N MET A 180 11.26 2.35 -4.78
CA MET A 180 9.92 2.42 -4.18
C MET A 180 9.74 1.40 -3.06
N GLU A 181 10.32 0.21 -3.19
CA GLU A 181 10.29 -0.81 -2.15
C GLU A 181 10.86 -0.29 -0.82
N LYS A 182 11.92 0.52 -0.86
CA LYS A 182 12.53 1.13 0.32
C LYS A 182 11.68 2.23 0.95
N LEU A 183 10.70 2.76 0.22
CA LEU A 183 9.76 3.76 0.76
C LEU A 183 8.68 3.11 1.61
N ARG A 184 8.42 1.80 1.46
CA ARG A 184 7.36 1.12 2.21
C ARG A 184 7.73 0.98 3.68
N PRO A 185 6.88 1.43 4.62
CA PRO A 185 7.13 1.17 6.02
C PRO A 185 6.94 -0.31 6.32
N PRO A 186 7.82 -0.92 7.15
CA PRO A 186 7.58 -2.24 7.70
C PRO A 186 6.22 -2.29 8.42
N LEU A 187 5.49 -3.40 8.33
CA LEU A 187 4.17 -3.55 8.97
C LEU A 187 4.22 -3.24 10.48
N GLY A 188 5.30 -3.61 11.17
CA GLY A 188 5.48 -3.28 12.58
C GLY A 188 5.50 -1.78 12.88
N GLU A 189 5.93 -0.93 11.94
CA GLU A 189 5.87 0.53 12.09
C GLU A 189 4.43 1.05 11.90
N ILE A 190 3.71 0.55 10.88
CA ILE A 190 2.30 0.87 10.66
C ILE A 190 1.48 0.55 11.92
N LEU A 191 1.69 -0.63 12.52
CA LEU A 191 0.96 -1.05 13.72
C LEU A 191 1.26 -0.16 14.94
N ARG A 192 2.51 0.31 15.10
CA ARG A 192 2.84 1.25 16.18
C ARG A 192 2.22 2.63 15.95
N ALA A 193 2.17 3.08 14.70
CA ALA A 193 1.50 4.32 14.33
C ALA A 193 -0.01 4.23 14.61
N GLU A 194 -0.65 3.11 14.24
CA GLU A 194 -2.04 2.80 14.55
C GLU A 194 -2.29 2.85 16.06
N ALA A 195 -1.45 2.18 16.85
CA ALA A 195 -1.57 2.20 18.31
C ALA A 195 -1.47 3.62 18.87
N ALA A 196 -0.51 4.41 18.40
CA ALA A 196 -0.35 5.80 18.84
C ALA A 196 -1.57 6.67 18.47
N PHE A 197 -2.13 6.47 17.26
CA PHE A 197 -3.34 7.13 16.81
C PHE A 197 -4.55 6.76 17.67
N MET A 198 -4.81 5.47 17.87
CA MET A 198 -5.93 4.99 18.68
C MET A 198 -5.85 5.46 20.13
N ARG A 199 -4.66 5.56 20.73
CA ARG A 199 -4.52 6.13 22.09
C ARG A 199 -4.97 7.59 22.15
N ARG A 200 -4.65 8.40 21.13
CA ARG A 200 -5.08 9.81 21.08
C ARG A 200 -6.60 9.92 20.95
N GLU A 201 -7.18 9.13 20.05
CA GLU A 201 -8.64 9.11 19.85
C GLU A 201 -9.37 8.57 21.08
N ALA A 202 -8.82 7.56 21.76
CA ALA A 202 -9.38 7.05 23.01
C ALA A 202 -9.42 8.13 24.11
N VAL A 203 -8.38 8.98 24.23
CA VAL A 203 -8.41 10.11 25.20
C VAL A 203 -9.58 11.05 24.91
N LYS A 204 -9.81 11.40 23.63
CA LYS A 204 -10.96 12.22 23.22
C LYS A 204 -12.29 11.53 23.55
N ALA A 205 -12.41 10.24 23.22
CA ALA A 205 -13.61 9.44 23.47
C ALA A 205 -13.92 9.31 24.97
N PHE A 206 -12.94 8.98 25.81
CA PHE A 206 -13.14 8.89 27.26
C PHE A 206 -13.49 10.25 27.89
N ALA A 207 -12.93 11.35 27.37
CA ALA A 207 -13.33 12.69 27.81
C ALA A 207 -14.79 12.99 27.41
N ALA A 208 -15.21 12.62 26.19
CA ALA A 208 -16.57 12.77 25.72
C ALA A 208 -17.59 11.93 26.50
N ARG A 209 -17.23 10.70 26.94
CA ARG A 209 -18.10 9.84 27.75
C ARG A 209 -18.45 10.42 29.13
N ARG A 210 -17.68 11.40 29.61
CA ARG A 210 -17.99 12.14 30.86
C ARG A 210 -19.10 13.17 30.66
N ASP A 211 -19.40 13.54 29.42
CA ASP A 211 -20.49 14.44 29.06
C ASP A 211 -21.78 13.61 28.85
N PRO A 212 -22.81 13.76 29.71
CA PRO A 212 -24.05 12.99 29.61
C PRO A 212 -24.76 13.15 28.25
N ALA A 213 -24.68 14.33 27.63
CA ALA A 213 -25.33 14.60 26.36
C ALA A 213 -24.66 13.87 25.20
N LYS A 214 -23.32 13.76 25.22
CA LYS A 214 -22.56 12.99 24.22
C LYS A 214 -22.73 11.49 24.42
N ARG A 215 -22.74 11.04 25.68
CA ARG A 215 -22.96 9.64 26.03
C ARG A 215 -24.31 9.09 25.53
N ALA A 216 -25.39 9.86 25.69
CA ALA A 216 -26.72 9.45 25.21
C ALA A 216 -26.73 9.22 23.68
N LYS A 217 -26.06 10.09 22.91
CA LYS A 217 -25.92 9.94 21.45
C LYS A 217 -25.08 8.73 21.05
N GLU A 218 -24.01 8.45 21.80
CA GLU A 218 -23.14 7.29 21.53
C GLU A 218 -23.88 5.97 21.83
N GLU A 219 -24.71 5.93 22.88
CA GLU A 219 -25.52 4.76 23.24
C GLU A 219 -26.62 4.42 22.20
N GLU A 220 -27.08 5.41 21.44
CA GLU A 220 -28.04 5.27 20.33
C GLU A 220 -27.38 4.72 19.07
N PHE A 221 -26.13 5.11 18.80
CA PHE A 221 -25.39 4.69 17.60
C PHE A 221 -24.79 3.29 17.72
N GLN A 222 -24.47 2.86 18.94
CA GLN A 222 -23.84 1.56 19.15
C GLN A 222 -24.86 0.42 19.31
N LYS A 223 -24.89 -0.48 18.32
CA LYS A 223 -25.52 -1.81 18.39
C LYS A 223 -24.78 -2.78 19.32
N ALA A 224 -24.25 -2.29 20.44
CA ALA A 224 -23.51 -3.10 21.41
C ALA A 224 -24.48 -3.88 22.33
N SER A 225 -24.10 -5.10 22.72
CA SER A 225 -24.90 -5.88 23.67
C SER A 225 -24.94 -5.21 25.05
N LYS A 226 -25.91 -5.57 25.89
CA LYS A 226 -25.96 -5.07 27.29
C LYS A 226 -24.67 -5.40 28.07
N ALA A 227 -24.03 -6.53 27.76
CA ALA A 227 -22.78 -6.93 28.39
C ALA A 227 -21.62 -6.02 27.93
N ASP A 228 -21.51 -5.76 26.63
CA ASP A 228 -20.45 -4.91 26.07
C ASP A 228 -20.55 -3.48 26.58
N LYS A 229 -21.78 -2.94 26.65
CA LYS A 229 -22.02 -1.61 27.24
C LYS A 229 -21.51 -1.52 28.68
N ARG A 230 -21.71 -2.55 29.50
CA ARG A 230 -21.17 -2.59 30.87
C ARG A 230 -19.64 -2.57 30.88
N ILE A 231 -19.01 -3.33 29.99
CA ILE A 231 -17.55 -3.36 29.87
C ILE A 231 -17.00 -2.01 29.42
N MET A 232 -17.60 -1.40 28.39
CA MET A 232 -17.20 -0.09 27.86
C MET A 232 -17.33 1.02 28.91
N LEU A 233 -18.39 1.00 29.72
CA LEU A 233 -18.59 1.97 30.80
C LEU A 233 -17.60 1.78 31.96
N ALA A 234 -17.18 0.55 32.23
CA ALA A 234 -16.15 0.24 33.23
C ALA A 234 -14.71 0.41 32.67
N MET A 235 -14.56 0.72 31.39
CA MET A 235 -13.26 0.84 30.74
C MET A 235 -12.54 2.11 31.20
N THR A 236 -11.28 1.95 31.60
CA THR A 236 -10.41 3.09 31.93
C THR A 236 -9.38 3.31 30.82
N PRO A 237 -8.85 4.53 30.66
CA PRO A 237 -7.76 4.79 29.71
C PRO A 237 -6.55 3.88 29.94
N ALA A 238 -6.21 3.59 31.20
CA ALA A 238 -5.10 2.69 31.54
C ALA A 238 -5.35 1.25 31.05
N ARG A 239 -6.55 0.72 31.28
CA ARG A 239 -6.92 -0.64 30.83
C ARG A 239 -6.98 -0.71 29.30
N PHE A 240 -7.59 0.27 28.65
CA PHE A 240 -7.61 0.39 27.19
C PHE A 240 -6.19 0.37 26.61
N ASN A 241 -5.30 1.20 27.15
CA ASN A 241 -3.91 1.31 26.69
C ASN A 241 -3.13 0.01 26.88
N ALA A 242 -3.34 -0.70 27.99
CA ALA A 242 -2.71 -1.99 28.26
C ALA A 242 -3.21 -3.08 27.29
N ASP A 243 -4.52 -3.15 27.05
CA ASP A 243 -5.10 -4.11 26.09
C ASP A 243 -4.63 -3.83 24.66
N LEU A 244 -4.62 -2.56 24.23
CA LEU A 244 -4.12 -2.15 22.92
C LEU A 244 -2.62 -2.46 22.77
N ALA A 245 -1.80 -2.14 23.77
CA ALA A 245 -0.36 -2.44 23.74
C ALA A 245 -0.09 -3.94 23.64
N ARG A 246 -0.81 -4.75 24.43
CA ARG A 246 -0.70 -6.22 24.41
C ARG A 246 -1.04 -6.79 23.03
N LEU A 247 -2.12 -6.32 22.41
CA LEU A 247 -2.54 -6.76 21.08
C LEU A 247 -1.52 -6.36 20.01
N ILE A 248 -1.10 -5.09 19.98
CA ILE A 248 -0.18 -4.56 18.97
C ILE A 248 1.21 -5.19 19.09
N GLU A 249 1.77 -5.33 20.30
CA GLU A 249 3.08 -5.95 20.47
C GLU A 249 3.08 -7.45 20.13
N ALA A 250 1.97 -8.15 20.38
CA ALA A 250 1.82 -9.53 19.93
C ALA A 250 1.85 -9.62 18.40
N ASP A 251 1.18 -8.71 17.71
CA ASP A 251 1.17 -8.70 16.25
C ASP A 251 2.51 -8.22 15.65
N VAL A 252 3.16 -7.22 16.23
CA VAL A 252 4.52 -6.81 15.83
C VAL A 252 5.50 -7.99 15.93
N LYS A 253 5.41 -8.81 16.99
CA LYS A 253 6.21 -10.03 17.12
C LYS A 253 5.88 -11.06 16.04
N ARG A 254 4.58 -11.32 15.80
CA ARG A 254 4.11 -12.21 14.73
C ARG A 254 4.63 -11.79 13.35
N ASN A 255 4.71 -10.49 13.09
CA ASN A 255 5.19 -9.94 11.82
C ASN A 255 6.71 -9.99 11.61
N ARG A 256 7.48 -10.46 12.60
CA ARG A 256 8.91 -10.80 12.42
C ARG A 256 9.12 -12.22 11.90
N LEU A 257 8.09 -13.06 11.94
CA LEU A 257 8.13 -14.41 11.39
C LEU A 257 7.93 -14.35 9.87
N SER A 258 8.32 -15.41 9.16
CA SER A 258 7.92 -15.59 7.76
C SER A 258 6.39 -15.60 7.64
N TYR A 259 5.88 -15.34 6.44
CA TYR A 259 4.44 -15.28 6.19
C TYR A 259 3.74 -16.58 6.64
N GLN A 260 4.27 -17.74 6.24
CA GLN A 260 3.74 -19.06 6.60
C GLN A 260 3.79 -19.36 8.11
N ALA A 261 4.85 -18.95 8.80
CA ALA A 261 4.95 -19.13 10.24
C ALA A 261 3.96 -18.23 11.00
N ALA A 262 3.75 -17.01 10.52
CA ALA A 262 2.82 -16.06 11.13
C ALA A 262 1.35 -16.45 10.99
N GLN A 263 0.97 -17.15 9.92
CA GLN A 263 -0.39 -17.70 9.75
C GLN A 263 -0.82 -18.59 10.91
N LYS A 264 0.14 -19.29 11.54
CA LYS A 264 -0.10 -20.22 12.64
C LYS A 264 -0.22 -19.54 14.01
N VAL A 265 0.14 -18.26 14.10
CA VAL A 265 0.13 -17.52 15.37
C VAL A 265 -1.25 -16.89 15.61
N ARG A 266 -1.88 -17.28 16.72
CA ARG A 266 -3.10 -16.65 17.23
C ARG A 266 -2.74 -15.42 18.07
N LEU A 267 -3.41 -14.31 17.79
CA LEU A 267 -3.27 -13.11 18.60
C LEU A 267 -4.04 -13.27 19.92
N PRO A 268 -3.61 -12.59 20.98
CA PRO A 268 -4.31 -12.65 22.25
C PRO A 268 -5.70 -12.03 22.11
N SER A 269 -6.72 -12.68 22.66
CA SER A 269 -8.07 -12.09 22.68
C SER A 269 -8.11 -10.83 23.54
N THR A 270 -8.94 -9.88 23.13
CA THR A 270 -9.27 -8.70 23.90
C THR A 270 -10.60 -8.93 24.62
N ARG A 271 -10.72 -8.46 25.86
CA ARG A 271 -12.01 -8.35 26.55
C ARG A 271 -12.59 -6.94 26.42
N ASN A 272 -12.02 -6.13 25.54
CA ASN A 272 -12.39 -4.74 25.32
C ASN A 272 -13.14 -4.64 23.97
N PRO A 273 -14.47 -4.46 24.00
CA PRO A 273 -15.28 -4.30 22.80
C PRO A 273 -14.83 -3.14 21.88
N ASP A 274 -14.20 -2.09 22.44
CA ASP A 274 -13.66 -0.97 21.65
C ASP A 274 -12.47 -1.40 20.76
N LEU A 275 -11.90 -2.61 20.97
CA LEU A 275 -10.77 -3.16 20.21
C LEU A 275 -11.14 -4.39 19.36
N ASP A 276 -12.40 -4.84 19.37
CA ASP A 276 -12.80 -6.07 18.67
C ASP A 276 -12.57 -5.97 17.16
N GLY A 277 -12.96 -4.86 16.54
CA GLY A 277 -12.74 -4.63 15.11
C GLY A 277 -11.25 -4.61 14.73
N LEU A 278 -10.40 -4.00 15.57
CA LEU A 278 -8.95 -4.06 15.34
C LEU A 278 -8.44 -5.50 15.50
N ALA A 279 -8.83 -6.19 16.56
CA ALA A 279 -8.42 -7.57 16.81
C ALA A 279 -8.81 -8.49 15.65
N GLU A 280 -10.00 -8.31 15.07
CA GLU A 280 -10.45 -9.04 13.88
C GLU A 280 -9.59 -8.74 12.65
N ILE A 281 -9.35 -7.45 12.35
CA ILE A 281 -8.49 -7.01 11.24
C ILE A 281 -7.09 -7.63 11.36
N LEU A 282 -6.50 -7.56 12.56
CA LEU A 282 -5.16 -8.11 12.79
C LEU A 282 -5.19 -9.64 12.73
N GLN A 283 -6.18 -10.30 13.34
CA GLN A 283 -6.27 -11.77 13.35
C GLN A 283 -6.47 -12.35 11.94
N GLY A 284 -7.22 -11.67 11.07
CA GLY A 284 -7.50 -12.10 9.70
C GLY A 284 -6.32 -12.00 8.73
N GLN A 285 -5.21 -11.36 9.12
CA GLN A 285 -3.99 -11.19 8.31
C GLN A 285 -4.16 -10.50 6.95
N GLY A 286 -5.35 -10.01 6.61
CA GLY A 286 -5.61 -9.35 5.33
C GLY A 286 -4.67 -8.18 5.06
N LEU A 287 -4.33 -7.38 6.08
CA LEU A 287 -3.34 -6.30 5.94
C LEU A 287 -1.96 -6.84 5.56
N ARG A 288 -1.47 -7.86 6.28
CA ARG A 288 -0.16 -8.48 5.98
C ARG A 288 -0.17 -9.07 4.58
N PHE A 289 -1.16 -9.90 4.27
CA PHE A 289 -1.32 -10.50 2.96
C PHE A 289 -1.26 -9.45 1.84
N ASN A 290 -1.99 -8.34 1.98
CA ASN A 290 -1.99 -7.28 0.96
C ASN A 290 -0.62 -6.61 0.79
N LEU A 291 0.14 -6.44 1.88
CA LEU A 291 1.52 -5.91 1.83
C LEU A 291 2.47 -6.89 1.12
N GLU A 292 2.47 -8.17 1.52
CA GLU A 292 3.33 -9.20 0.92
C GLU A 292 2.97 -9.43 -0.55
N ARG A 293 1.68 -9.47 -0.89
CA ARG A 293 1.20 -9.55 -2.28
C ARG A 293 1.68 -8.38 -3.12
N SER A 294 1.61 -7.16 -2.60
CA SER A 294 2.12 -5.98 -3.32
C SER A 294 3.63 -6.05 -3.53
N ALA A 295 4.38 -6.47 -2.51
CA ALA A 295 5.82 -6.69 -2.62
C ALA A 295 6.16 -7.77 -3.64
N ALA A 296 5.41 -8.87 -3.69
CA ALA A 296 5.60 -9.95 -4.66
C ALA A 296 5.42 -9.43 -6.08
N HIS A 297 4.31 -8.74 -6.36
CA HIS A 297 4.07 -8.16 -7.69
C HIS A 297 5.16 -7.19 -8.12
N ASP A 298 5.62 -6.30 -7.23
CA ASP A 298 6.69 -5.36 -7.55
C ASP A 298 8.01 -6.05 -7.88
N ARG A 299 8.37 -7.07 -7.10
CA ARG A 299 9.59 -7.84 -7.29
C ARG A 299 9.52 -8.69 -8.57
N LEU A 300 8.36 -9.24 -8.90
CA LEU A 300 8.10 -9.94 -10.17
C LEU A 300 8.22 -8.98 -11.36
N TRP A 301 7.62 -7.79 -11.27
CA TRP A 301 7.74 -6.74 -12.30
C TRP A 301 9.19 -6.28 -12.49
N ARG A 302 9.90 -6.05 -11.39
CA ARG A 302 11.32 -5.71 -11.43
C ARG A 302 12.12 -6.81 -12.12
N GLY A 303 11.89 -8.07 -11.76
CA GLY A 303 12.58 -9.21 -12.36
C GLY A 303 12.29 -9.36 -13.85
N ALA A 304 11.03 -9.23 -14.27
CA ALA A 304 10.63 -9.26 -15.68
C ALA A 304 11.32 -8.16 -16.50
N LEU A 305 11.39 -6.93 -15.98
CA LEU A 305 12.10 -5.82 -16.64
C LEU A 305 13.62 -6.08 -16.72
N GLU A 306 14.23 -6.61 -15.65
CA GLU A 306 15.66 -6.96 -15.63
C GLU A 306 16.00 -8.10 -16.61
N LEU A 307 15.11 -9.09 -16.75
CA LEU A 307 15.26 -10.20 -17.71
C LEU A 307 15.08 -9.70 -19.15
N ARG A 308 14.07 -8.87 -19.41
CA ARG A 308 13.87 -8.26 -20.72
C ARG A 308 15.08 -7.41 -21.14
N ALA A 309 15.62 -6.59 -20.23
CA ALA A 309 16.82 -5.82 -20.52
C ALA A 309 17.99 -6.73 -20.95
N GLN A 310 18.21 -7.84 -20.24
CA GLN A 310 19.27 -8.80 -20.56
C GLN A 310 19.03 -9.51 -21.91
N LYS A 311 17.79 -9.87 -22.22
CA LYS A 311 17.41 -10.45 -23.51
C LYS A 311 17.66 -9.47 -24.66
N LEU A 312 17.31 -8.20 -24.48
CA LEU A 312 17.56 -7.14 -25.47
C LEU A 312 19.07 -6.85 -25.65
N GLU A 313 19.86 -6.94 -24.57
CA GLU A 313 21.31 -6.70 -24.59
C GLU A 313 22.10 -7.85 -25.22
N SER A 314 21.72 -9.10 -24.94
CA SER A 314 22.50 -10.29 -25.29
C SER A 314 21.85 -11.19 -26.35
N GLY A 315 20.60 -10.93 -26.71
CA GLY A 315 19.81 -11.77 -27.61
C GLY A 315 19.23 -13.04 -26.98
N VAL A 316 19.58 -13.40 -25.74
CA VAL A 316 19.06 -14.58 -25.02
C VAL A 316 18.76 -14.29 -23.55
N TYR A 317 17.88 -15.07 -22.91
CA TYR A 317 17.69 -14.98 -21.47
C TYR A 317 18.89 -15.60 -20.74
N PRO A 318 19.28 -15.10 -19.56
CA PRO A 318 20.42 -15.62 -18.84
C PRO A 318 20.12 -17.02 -18.29
N ARG A 319 21.10 -17.95 -18.33
CA ARG A 319 20.96 -19.28 -17.72
C ARG A 319 20.75 -19.22 -16.19
N LYS A 320 21.23 -18.16 -15.55
CA LYS A 320 21.07 -17.90 -14.11
C LYS A 320 20.63 -16.45 -13.91
N PHE A 321 19.64 -16.25 -13.06
CA PHE A 321 19.13 -14.93 -12.71
C PHE A 321 19.12 -14.78 -11.19
N ALA A 322 19.71 -13.68 -10.70
CA ALA A 322 19.73 -13.37 -9.26
C ALA A 322 18.40 -12.70 -8.88
N ALA A 323 17.35 -13.51 -8.75
CA ALA A 323 16.01 -13.00 -8.48
C ALA A 323 15.90 -12.37 -7.07
N PRO A 324 15.04 -11.35 -6.89
CA PRO A 324 14.80 -10.76 -5.57
C PRO A 324 14.11 -11.76 -4.63
N LEU A 325 14.13 -11.48 -3.32
CA LEU A 325 13.49 -12.34 -2.31
C LEU A 325 11.98 -12.47 -2.55
N ASP A 326 11.43 -13.66 -2.34
CA ASP A 326 9.99 -13.90 -2.37
C ASP A 326 9.38 -13.60 -0.98
N PRO A 327 8.45 -12.63 -0.86
CA PRO A 327 7.83 -12.29 0.43
C PRO A 327 6.96 -13.41 1.03
N PHE A 328 6.50 -14.37 0.24
CA PHE A 328 5.73 -15.50 0.73
C PHE A 328 6.61 -16.70 1.15
N SER A 329 7.88 -16.68 0.77
CA SER A 329 8.84 -17.72 1.10
C SER A 329 9.51 -17.52 2.47
N ASN A 330 10.22 -18.55 2.94
CA ASN A 330 11.10 -18.46 4.10
C ASN A 330 12.47 -17.84 3.71
N SER A 331 12.46 -16.59 3.24
CA SER A 331 13.65 -15.84 2.79
C SER A 331 14.39 -16.44 1.59
N GLN A 332 13.67 -17.16 0.72
CA GLN A 332 14.19 -17.64 -0.56
C GLN A 332 13.95 -16.60 -1.66
N PRO A 333 14.77 -16.58 -2.73
CA PRO A 333 14.48 -15.78 -3.91
C PRO A 333 13.21 -16.26 -4.63
N LEU A 334 12.63 -15.40 -5.47
CA LEU A 334 11.66 -15.82 -6.49
C LEU A 334 12.27 -16.92 -7.35
N ILE A 335 11.42 -17.83 -7.83
CA ILE A 335 11.87 -18.98 -8.62
C ILE A 335 11.98 -18.56 -10.08
N TYR A 336 13.17 -18.76 -10.67
CA TYR A 336 13.46 -18.49 -12.06
C TYR A 336 13.83 -19.78 -12.80
N LYS A 337 13.19 -20.02 -13.95
CA LYS A 337 13.53 -21.09 -14.88
C LYS A 337 13.71 -20.46 -16.27
N SER A 338 14.79 -20.81 -16.95
CA SER A 338 15.05 -20.41 -18.34
C SER A 338 14.79 -21.60 -19.25
N ASP A 339 14.12 -21.37 -20.37
CA ASP A 339 13.93 -22.36 -21.43
C ASP A 339 14.33 -21.76 -22.79
N GLY A 340 15.62 -21.48 -22.92
CA GLY A 340 16.19 -20.88 -24.13
C GLY A 340 15.70 -19.45 -24.38
N ASP A 341 14.72 -19.32 -25.27
CA ASP A 341 14.12 -18.03 -25.65
C ASP A 341 12.94 -17.62 -24.77
N GLU A 342 12.54 -18.47 -23.82
CA GLU A 342 11.49 -18.19 -22.84
C GLU A 342 12.04 -18.20 -21.41
N TYR A 343 11.24 -17.65 -20.48
CA TYR A 343 11.49 -17.75 -19.05
C TYR A 343 10.19 -17.92 -18.27
N LEU A 344 10.33 -18.47 -17.07
CA LEU A 344 9.31 -18.52 -16.04
C LEU A 344 9.89 -17.92 -14.77
N LEU A 345 9.25 -16.87 -14.26
CA LEU A 345 9.60 -16.21 -13.00
C LEU A 345 8.35 -16.12 -12.13
N TYR A 346 8.40 -16.63 -10.91
CA TYR A 346 7.22 -16.67 -10.04
C TYR A 346 7.55 -16.63 -8.54
N SER A 347 6.51 -16.30 -7.76
CA SER A 347 6.47 -16.42 -6.30
C SER A 347 5.59 -17.61 -5.91
N ILE A 348 5.96 -18.31 -4.83
CA ILE A 348 5.23 -19.50 -4.32
C ILE A 348 3.85 -19.18 -3.72
N GLY A 349 3.44 -17.92 -3.77
CA GLY A 349 2.09 -17.51 -3.40
C GLY A 349 1.74 -17.67 -1.91
N PRO A 350 0.50 -17.30 -1.54
CA PRO A 350 0.08 -17.22 -0.14
C PRO A 350 -0.10 -18.58 0.55
N ASP A 351 -0.24 -19.68 -0.19
CA ASP A 351 -0.31 -21.02 0.40
C ASP A 351 1.07 -21.61 0.72
N GLY A 352 2.13 -20.99 0.20
CA GLY A 352 3.52 -21.33 0.49
C GLY A 352 3.97 -22.64 -0.14
N LYS A 353 3.28 -23.10 -1.19
CA LYS A 353 3.65 -24.30 -1.94
C LYS A 353 4.19 -23.88 -3.29
N ASP A 354 5.28 -24.53 -3.72
CA ASP A 354 5.78 -24.36 -5.09
C ASP A 354 4.95 -25.27 -6.00
N ASP A 355 4.08 -24.66 -6.80
CA ASP A 355 3.25 -25.34 -7.78
C ASP A 355 3.91 -25.37 -9.17
N GLY A 356 5.23 -25.19 -9.22
CA GLY A 356 6.04 -25.32 -10.42
C GLY A 356 5.93 -24.15 -11.40
N GLY A 357 5.24 -23.07 -11.00
CA GLY A 357 4.84 -21.91 -11.79
C GLY A 357 3.41 -21.99 -12.32
N ALA A 358 2.57 -22.86 -11.75
CA ALA A 358 1.16 -22.94 -12.10
C ALA A 358 0.43 -21.70 -11.58
N GLU A 359 0.00 -20.82 -12.49
CA GLU A 359 -0.60 -19.53 -12.12
C GLU A 359 -1.87 -19.71 -11.26
N ILE A 360 -2.00 -18.88 -10.23
CA ILE A 360 -3.21 -18.79 -9.41
C ILE A 360 -4.45 -18.57 -10.28
N GLN A 361 -5.41 -19.47 -10.15
CA GLN A 361 -6.75 -19.34 -10.71
C GLN A 361 -7.76 -19.21 -9.58
N THR A 362 -8.29 -18.02 -9.40
CA THR A 362 -9.29 -17.73 -8.38
C THR A 362 -10.67 -17.73 -9.01
N VAL A 363 -11.56 -18.57 -8.51
CA VAL A 363 -12.98 -18.56 -8.89
C VAL A 363 -13.69 -17.48 -8.08
N LEU A 364 -14.11 -16.41 -8.76
CA LEU A 364 -14.93 -15.35 -8.18
C LEU A 364 -16.40 -15.65 -8.49
N THR A 365 -17.20 -15.83 -7.44
CA THR A 365 -18.65 -15.93 -7.56
C THR A 365 -19.26 -14.55 -7.38
N ASP A 366 -20.07 -14.12 -8.33
CA ASP A 366 -20.90 -12.94 -8.20
C ASP A 366 -22.04 -13.23 -7.22
N ASP A 367 -22.13 -12.49 -6.12
CA ASP A 367 -23.09 -12.78 -5.04
C ASP A 367 -24.56 -12.61 -5.45
N GLU A 368 -24.83 -11.78 -6.47
CA GLU A 368 -26.19 -11.49 -6.93
C GLU A 368 -26.67 -12.54 -7.95
N THR A 369 -25.79 -12.95 -8.86
CA THR A 369 -26.12 -13.81 -10.00
C THR A 369 -25.66 -15.25 -9.83
N GLY A 370 -24.76 -15.51 -8.88
CA GLY A 370 -24.09 -16.80 -8.68
C GLY A 370 -23.10 -17.16 -9.79
N VAL A 371 -22.87 -16.27 -10.76
CA VAL A 371 -21.97 -16.52 -11.90
C VAL A 371 -20.54 -16.64 -11.40
N GLN A 372 -19.90 -17.75 -11.72
CA GLN A 372 -18.49 -17.98 -11.44
C GLN A 372 -17.62 -17.49 -12.59
N THR A 373 -16.62 -16.68 -12.25
CA THR A 373 -15.62 -16.17 -13.20
C THR A 373 -14.23 -16.59 -12.72
N ILE A 374 -13.43 -17.15 -13.63
CA ILE A 374 -12.02 -17.43 -13.34
C ILE A 374 -11.27 -16.10 -13.47
N SER A 375 -10.54 -15.74 -12.43
CA SER A 375 -9.76 -14.51 -12.33
C SER A 375 -8.35 -14.84 -11.84
N ASN A 376 -7.35 -14.15 -12.40
CA ASN A 376 -5.98 -14.16 -11.89
C ASN A 376 -5.80 -13.28 -10.64
N ARG A 377 -6.90 -12.87 -10.00
CA ARG A 377 -6.87 -12.12 -8.75
C ARG A 377 -6.31 -13.02 -7.65
N VAL A 378 -5.20 -12.59 -7.05
CA VAL A 378 -4.60 -13.26 -5.89
C VAL A 378 -5.36 -12.88 -4.61
N LEU A 379 -5.97 -13.86 -3.95
CA LEU A 379 -6.65 -13.79 -2.66
C LEU A 379 -5.83 -14.51 -1.58
N ILE A 380 -6.20 -14.37 -0.30
CA ILE A 380 -5.42 -14.94 0.80
C ILE A 380 -5.47 -16.47 0.83
N GLU A 381 -6.56 -17.02 0.29
CA GLU A 381 -6.89 -18.43 0.13
C GLU A 381 -6.51 -18.99 -1.25
N SER A 382 -5.91 -18.19 -2.13
CA SER A 382 -5.49 -18.66 -3.45
C SER A 382 -4.46 -19.79 -3.34
N ILE A 383 -4.58 -20.74 -4.25
CA ILE A 383 -3.66 -21.88 -4.45
C ILE A 383 -2.97 -21.66 -5.79
N GLY A 384 -1.67 -21.95 -5.87
CA GLY A 384 -0.85 -21.68 -7.04
C GLY A 384 0.18 -20.58 -6.82
N ASP A 385 0.94 -20.34 -7.88
CA ASP A 385 2.02 -19.38 -7.91
C ASP A 385 1.58 -18.01 -8.46
N ILE A 386 2.21 -16.93 -7.98
CA ILE A 386 2.07 -15.60 -8.58
C ILE A 386 3.13 -15.47 -9.67
N VAL A 387 2.71 -15.49 -10.94
CA VAL A 387 3.61 -15.50 -12.08
C VAL A 387 3.93 -14.07 -12.55
N ALA A 388 5.17 -13.83 -12.94
CA ALA A 388 5.60 -12.56 -13.52
C ALA A 388 5.00 -12.38 -14.93
N PRO A 389 4.77 -11.13 -15.38
CA PRO A 389 4.46 -10.89 -16.78
C PRO A 389 5.62 -11.37 -17.67
N VAL A 390 5.29 -11.90 -18.83
CA VAL A 390 6.25 -12.21 -19.91
C VAL A 390 6.35 -10.97 -20.80
N LEU A 391 7.56 -10.43 -20.97
CA LEU A 391 7.79 -9.16 -21.68
C LEU A 391 8.60 -9.33 -22.96
#